data_AF-A0A2J5HGN0-F1
#
_entry.id   AF-A0A2J5HGN0-F1
#
_cell.length_a   1.000
_cell.length_b   1.000
_cell.length_c   1.000
_cell.angle_alpha   90.00
_cell.angle_beta   90.00
_cell.angle_gamma   90.00
#
_symmetry.space_group_name_H-M   'P 1'
#
loop_
_entity.id
_entity.type
_entity.pdbx_description
1 polymer ?
#
loop_
_entity_poly.entity_id
_entity_poly.type
_entity_poly.pdbx_seq_one_letter_code
_entity_poly.pdbx_strand_id
1 'polypeptide(L)'
;MMSLVQITTCPNFCQFLGLVLLLALLYGVSIATYRLYLSPIAQFPGPLLARLTFFYQFYYDWFYSGQYYLEVEKMHMKYGPVVRMTPTELHIRDPLFHNQLYVSGAVRKSDSYPRFTLGTGVEDITFPVTAHDRHRAVRSRLNPFFSRASMTRLEP
;
A
#
# COMPACT_ATOMS: atom_id res chain seq x y z
N MET A 1 -23.27 21.91 50.03
CA MET A 1 -23.22 20.49 49.62
C MET A 1 -24.43 20.18 48.78
N MET A 2 -24.40 19.58 47.60
CA MET A 2 -23.34 19.32 46.63
C MET A 2 -24.11 18.66 45.47
N SER A 3 -24.39 19.48 44.46
CA SER A 3 -24.29 19.17 43.03
C SER A 3 -23.80 17.76 42.63
N LEU A 4 -24.59 16.70 42.80
CA LEU A 4 -24.23 15.33 42.36
C LEU A 4 -25.33 14.57 41.59
N VAL A 5 -26.41 15.22 41.15
CA VAL A 5 -27.54 14.49 40.51
C VAL A 5 -27.78 14.86 39.04
N GLN A 6 -27.03 15.79 38.45
CA GLN A 6 -27.18 16.14 37.02
C GLN A 6 -26.48 15.16 36.04
N ILE A 7 -25.92 14.04 36.52
CA ILE A 7 -25.20 13.07 35.67
C ILE A 7 -26.18 12.14 34.89
N THR A 8 -27.49 12.19 35.16
CA THR A 8 -28.47 11.24 34.61
C THR A 8 -29.16 11.68 33.31
N THR A 9 -28.84 12.83 32.72
CA THR A 9 -29.53 13.30 31.49
C THR A 9 -28.55 13.62 30.37
N CYS A 10 -28.17 12.59 29.62
CA CYS A 10 -28.06 12.70 28.17
C CYS A 10 -28.38 11.32 27.53
N PRO A 11 -29.61 10.80 27.67
CA PRO A 11 -30.02 9.56 26.98
C PRO A 11 -29.77 9.68 25.47
N ASN A 12 -29.98 10.87 24.91
CA ASN A 12 -29.74 11.16 23.49
C ASN A 12 -28.25 11.09 23.12
N PHE A 13 -27.32 11.48 24.01
CA PHE A 13 -25.87 11.41 23.73
C PHE A 13 -25.35 9.98 23.80
N CYS A 14 -25.79 9.20 24.79
CA CYS A 14 -25.44 7.78 24.92
C CYS A 14 -26.01 6.97 23.74
N GLN A 15 -27.26 7.25 23.33
CA GLN A 15 -27.88 6.67 22.14
C GLN A 15 -27.14 7.08 20.86
N PHE A 16 -26.77 8.35 20.72
CA PHE A 16 -25.99 8.83 19.56
C PHE A 16 -24.62 8.16 19.49
N LEU A 17 -23.90 8.06 20.61
CA LEU A 17 -22.62 7.35 20.69
C LEU A 17 -22.78 5.86 20.31
N GLY A 18 -23.84 5.21 20.81
CA GLY A 18 -24.16 3.83 20.45
C GLY A 18 -24.45 3.65 18.97
N LEU A 19 -25.19 4.57 18.35
CA LEU A 19 -25.51 4.56 16.92
C LEU A 19 -24.25 4.77 16.07
N VAL A 20 -23.37 5.71 16.47
CA VAL A 20 -22.08 5.94 15.82
C VAL A 20 -21.19 4.69 15.92
N LEU A 21 -21.11 4.06 17.09
CA LEU A 21 -20.36 2.81 17.27
C LEU A 21 -20.91 1.67 16.42
N LEU A 22 -22.23 1.53 16.35
CA LEU A 22 -22.89 0.53 15.50
C LEU A 22 -22.58 0.76 14.01
N LEU A 23 -22.71 2.00 13.53
CA LEU A 23 -22.39 2.36 12.15
C LEU A 23 -20.91 2.12 11.83
N ALA A 24 -20.01 2.48 12.75
CA ALA A 24 -18.58 2.22 12.59
C ALA A 24 -18.28 0.70 12.51
N LEU A 25 -18.96 -0.11 13.33
CA LEU A 25 -18.81 -1.56 13.33
C LEU A 25 -19.34 -2.16 12.02
N LEU A 26 -20.53 -1.77 11.58
CA LEU A 26 -21.11 -2.20 10.30
C LEU A 26 -20.22 -1.82 9.12
N TYR A 27 -19.69 -0.60 9.13
CA TYR A 27 -18.74 -0.14 8.12
C TYR A 27 -17.45 -0.99 8.13
N GLY A 28 -16.88 -1.25 9.31
CA GLY A 28 -15.70 -2.11 9.46
C GLY A 28 -15.92 -3.53 8.92
N VAL A 29 -17.06 -4.14 9.25
CA VAL A 29 -17.45 -5.48 8.75
C VAL A 29 -17.67 -5.46 7.23
N SER A 30 -18.29 -4.42 6.69
CA SER A 30 -18.48 -4.27 5.23
C SER A 30 -17.14 -4.20 4.48
N ILE A 31 -16.15 -3.49 5.05
CA ILE A 31 -14.81 -3.40 4.47
C ILE A 31 -14.09 -4.74 4.57
N ALA A 32 -14.17 -5.41 5.73
CA ALA A 32 -13.52 -6.69 5.96
C ALA A 32 -14.03 -7.77 4.99
N THR A 33 -15.35 -7.85 4.82
CA THR A 33 -15.99 -8.78 3.87
C THR A 33 -15.61 -8.46 2.43
N TYR A 34 -15.62 -7.17 2.05
CA TYR A 34 -15.15 -6.75 0.72
C TYR A 34 -13.69 -7.17 0.46
N ARG A 35 -12.78 -6.89 1.40
CA ARG A 35 -11.35 -7.21 1.26
C ARG A 35 -11.06 -8.70 1.24
N LEU A 36 -11.84 -9.51 1.95
CA LEU A 36 -11.65 -10.95 2.01
C LEU A 36 -12.19 -11.68 0.78
N TYR A 37 -13.37 -11.31 0.31
CA TYR A 37 -14.13 -12.09 -0.68
C TYR A 37 -14.33 -11.38 -2.02
N LEU A 38 -14.62 -10.08 -2.01
CA LEU A 38 -15.02 -9.34 -3.22
C LEU A 38 -13.85 -8.64 -3.93
N SER A 39 -12.71 -8.51 -3.25
CA SER A 39 -11.54 -7.89 -3.87
C SER A 39 -11.01 -8.75 -5.03
N PRO A 40 -10.55 -8.15 -6.13
CA PRO A 40 -9.98 -8.90 -7.25
C PRO A 40 -8.74 -9.73 -6.86
N ILE A 41 -8.09 -9.35 -5.75
CA ILE A 41 -6.93 -10.03 -5.18
C ILE A 41 -7.28 -11.00 -4.04
N ALA A 42 -8.57 -11.32 -3.85
CA ALA A 42 -9.04 -12.25 -2.81
C ALA A 42 -8.60 -13.69 -3.05
N GLN A 43 -8.40 -14.06 -4.31
CA GLN A 43 -7.97 -15.40 -4.73
C GLN A 43 -6.55 -15.76 -4.30
N PHE A 44 -5.72 -14.76 -3.97
CA PHE A 44 -4.32 -14.99 -3.63
C PHE A 44 -4.15 -15.30 -2.14
N PRO A 45 -3.31 -16.31 -1.80
CA PRO A 45 -3.09 -16.71 -0.42
C PRO A 45 -2.26 -15.68 0.35
N GLY A 46 -2.44 -15.64 1.67
CA GLY A 46 -1.69 -14.77 2.58
C GLY A 46 -2.25 -14.83 4.01
N PRO A 47 -1.51 -14.31 5.00
CA PRO A 47 -1.98 -14.24 6.39
C PRO A 47 -3.30 -13.49 6.50
N LEU A 48 -4.22 -13.97 7.34
CA LEU A 48 -5.56 -13.36 7.46
C LEU A 48 -5.49 -11.88 7.89
N LEU A 49 -4.58 -11.55 8.82
CA LEU A 49 -4.36 -10.17 9.27
C LEU A 49 -3.83 -9.27 8.16
N ALA A 50 -2.90 -9.77 7.34
CA ALA A 50 -2.34 -9.10 6.17
C ALA A 50 -3.40 -8.83 5.09
N ARG A 51 -4.34 -9.75 4.89
CA ARG A 51 -5.46 -9.59 3.96
C ARG A 51 -6.47 -8.54 4.41
N LEU A 52 -6.66 -8.40 5.73
CA LEU A 52 -7.69 -7.53 6.31
C LEU A 52 -7.21 -6.10 6.57
N THR A 53 -5.99 -5.95 7.11
CA THR A 53 -5.50 -4.67 7.64
C THR A 53 -4.05 -4.41 7.27
N PHE A 54 -3.68 -3.13 7.20
CA PHE A 54 -2.28 -2.69 7.09
C PHE A 54 -1.53 -2.82 8.42
N PHE A 55 -2.23 -3.09 9.52
CA PHE A 55 -1.62 -3.23 10.85
C PHE A 55 -0.61 -4.38 10.92
N TYR A 56 -0.80 -5.44 10.13
CA TYR A 56 0.15 -6.54 10.10
C TYR A 56 1.53 -6.08 9.62
N GLN A 57 1.59 -5.34 8.51
CA GLN A 57 2.83 -4.73 8.03
C GLN A 57 3.39 -3.73 9.05
N PHE A 58 2.55 -2.80 9.52
CA PHE A 58 2.94 -1.78 10.49
C PHE A 58 3.56 -2.37 11.77
N TYR A 59 3.04 -3.50 12.25
CA TYR A 59 3.56 -4.17 13.43
C TYR A 59 5.02 -4.59 13.26
N TYR A 60 5.37 -5.24 12.15
CA TYR A 60 6.76 -5.62 11.90
C TYR A 60 7.65 -4.43 11.55
N ASP A 61 7.11 -3.43 10.84
CA ASP A 61 7.89 -2.25 10.50
C ASP A 61 8.23 -1.41 11.73
N TRP A 62 7.28 -1.22 12.64
CA TRP A 62 7.45 -0.36 13.81
C TRP A 62 8.13 -1.07 14.99
N PHE A 63 7.69 -2.29 15.32
CA PHE A 63 8.20 -3.00 16.51
C PHE A 63 9.41 -3.88 16.24
N TYR A 64 9.61 -4.31 14.98
CA TYR A 64 10.74 -5.16 14.57
C TYR A 64 11.69 -4.44 13.63
N SER A 65 11.80 -3.12 13.72
CA SER A 65 12.79 -2.32 12.99
C SER A 65 12.78 -2.54 11.47
N GLY A 66 11.61 -2.59 10.85
CA GLY A 66 11.51 -2.75 9.38
C GLY A 66 11.72 -4.18 8.87
N GLN A 67 11.63 -5.20 9.72
CA GLN A 67 11.85 -6.60 9.32
C GLN A 67 10.68 -7.26 8.58
N TYR A 68 9.71 -6.50 8.09
CA TYR A 68 8.55 -7.05 7.40
C TYR A 68 8.95 -7.88 6.17
N TYR A 69 10.01 -7.50 5.45
CA TYR A 69 10.51 -8.26 4.29
C TYR A 69 10.92 -9.71 4.62
N LEU A 70 11.39 -9.98 5.85
CA LEU A 70 11.69 -11.35 6.29
C LEU A 70 10.41 -12.16 6.48
N GLU A 71 9.35 -11.52 6.96
CA GLU A 71 8.04 -12.16 7.10
C GLU A 71 7.43 -12.44 5.72
N VAL A 72 7.64 -11.55 4.75
CA VAL A 72 7.29 -11.76 3.34
C VAL A 72 8.01 -12.97 2.75
N GLU A 73 9.29 -13.14 3.07
CA GLU A 73 10.02 -14.33 2.66
C GLU A 73 9.39 -15.61 3.22
N LYS A 74 9.06 -15.63 4.51
CA LYS A 74 8.35 -16.77 5.15
C LYS A 74 6.98 -17.00 4.52
N MET A 75 6.25 -15.94 4.19
CA MET A 75 4.97 -16.04 3.48
C MET A 75 5.16 -16.74 2.14
N HIS A 76 6.19 -16.39 1.37
CA HIS A 76 6.47 -17.05 0.11
C HIS A 76 6.89 -18.52 0.27
N MET A 77 7.62 -18.85 1.35
CA MET A 77 7.96 -20.24 1.66
C MET A 77 6.69 -21.07 1.99
N LYS A 78 5.68 -20.45 2.61
CA LYS A 78 4.45 -21.14 3.06
C LYS A 78 3.35 -21.18 1.99
N TYR A 79 3.12 -20.08 1.30
CA TYR A 79 1.97 -19.89 0.40
C TYR A 79 2.33 -19.95 -1.08
N GLY A 80 3.62 -19.90 -1.43
CA GLY A 80 4.10 -20.04 -2.80
C GLY A 80 4.58 -18.74 -3.44
N PRO A 81 4.70 -18.69 -4.78
CA PRO A 81 5.39 -17.61 -5.49
C PRO A 81 4.63 -16.28 -5.52
N VAL A 82 3.31 -16.27 -5.30
CA VAL A 82 2.49 -15.05 -5.26
C VAL A 82 1.74 -15.00 -3.95
N VAL A 83 2.00 -13.96 -3.15
CA VAL A 83 1.41 -13.81 -1.82
C VAL A 83 0.80 -12.43 -1.64
N ARG A 84 -0.29 -12.39 -0.89
CA ARG A 84 -0.94 -11.15 -0.50
C ARG A 84 -0.36 -10.62 0.80
N MET A 85 0.37 -9.51 0.69
CA MET A 85 1.07 -8.87 1.82
C MET A 85 0.20 -7.83 2.53
N THR A 86 -0.63 -7.12 1.77
CA THR A 86 -1.53 -6.10 2.32
C THR A 86 -2.93 -6.25 1.72
N PRO A 87 -3.92 -5.50 2.22
CA PRO A 87 -5.27 -5.56 1.66
C PRO A 87 -5.36 -5.14 0.20
N THR A 88 -4.36 -4.47 -0.35
CA THR A 88 -4.34 -3.91 -1.70
C THR A 88 -3.14 -4.33 -2.55
N GLU A 89 -2.13 -4.99 -1.97
CA GLU A 89 -0.88 -5.30 -2.66
C GLU A 89 -0.58 -6.81 -2.67
N LEU A 90 0.02 -7.24 -3.78
CA LEU A 90 0.55 -8.58 -3.97
C LEU A 90 2.06 -8.50 -4.14
N HIS A 91 2.75 -9.51 -3.61
CA HIS A 91 4.17 -9.71 -3.83
C HIS A 91 4.39 -10.97 -4.64
N ILE A 92 5.22 -10.83 -5.66
CA ILE A 92 5.43 -11.84 -6.69
C ILE A 92 6.92 -12.18 -6.70
N ARG A 93 7.24 -13.44 -6.44
CA ARG A 93 8.58 -14.02 -6.46
C ARG A 93 8.64 -15.07 -7.57
N ASP A 94 8.39 -14.65 -8.79
CA ASP A 94 8.41 -15.51 -9.98
C ASP A 94 8.97 -14.74 -11.20
N PRO A 95 10.09 -15.20 -11.80
CA PRO A 95 10.67 -14.56 -12.97
C PRO A 95 9.76 -14.63 -14.21
N LEU A 96 8.85 -15.60 -14.30
CA LEU A 96 7.95 -15.76 -15.45
C LEU A 96 6.98 -14.57 -15.60
N PHE A 97 6.66 -13.91 -14.49
CA PHE A 97 5.78 -12.73 -14.50
C PHE A 97 6.49 -11.43 -14.88
N HIS A 98 7.83 -11.42 -15.00
CA HIS A 98 8.59 -10.19 -15.25
C HIS A 98 8.10 -9.46 -16.52
N ASN A 99 7.98 -10.19 -17.63
CA ASN A 99 7.56 -9.62 -18.92
C ASN A 99 6.09 -9.22 -18.95
N GLN A 100 5.26 -9.77 -18.05
CA GLN A 100 3.84 -9.41 -17.93
C GLN A 100 3.64 -8.15 -17.09
N LEU A 101 4.44 -8.00 -16.02
CA LEU A 101 4.36 -6.85 -15.12
C LEU A 101 5.06 -5.62 -15.71
N TYR A 102 6.30 -5.79 -16.17
CA TYR A 102 7.17 -4.74 -16.68
C TYR A 102 7.05 -4.60 -18.20
N VAL A 103 5.89 -4.12 -18.63
CA VAL A 103 5.62 -3.81 -20.04
C VAL A 103 5.93 -2.36 -20.37
N SER A 104 6.17 -2.07 -21.65
CA SER A 104 6.37 -0.69 -22.11
C SER A 104 5.08 0.14 -21.97
N GLY A 105 5.23 1.46 -21.86
CA GLY A 105 4.09 2.38 -21.83
C GLY A 105 3.23 2.38 -23.10
N ALA A 106 3.73 1.77 -24.19
CA ALA A 106 2.95 1.55 -25.41
C ALA A 106 1.93 0.40 -25.24
N VAL A 107 2.21 -0.59 -24.38
CA VAL A 107 1.32 -1.71 -24.09
C VAL A 107 0.35 -1.34 -22.97
N ARG A 108 0.88 -0.82 -21.86
CA ARG A 108 0.08 -0.47 -20.67
C ARG A 108 0.72 0.69 -19.93
N LYS A 109 0.05 1.84 -19.93
CA LYS A 109 0.42 2.94 -19.03
C LYS A 109 0.00 2.61 -17.62
N SER A 110 0.87 2.90 -16.66
CA SER A 110 0.64 2.70 -15.23
C SER A 110 1.23 3.88 -14.49
N ASP A 111 0.48 4.39 -13.53
CA ASP A 111 0.99 5.37 -12.57
C ASP A 111 1.80 4.66 -11.48
N SER A 112 2.75 5.38 -10.90
CA SER A 112 3.51 4.90 -9.75
C SER A 112 2.62 4.75 -8.51
N TYR A 113 2.99 3.84 -7.62
CA TYR A 113 2.24 3.62 -6.40
C TYR A 113 2.36 4.82 -5.46
N PRO A 114 1.26 5.52 -5.09
CA PRO A 114 1.34 6.79 -4.35
C PRO A 114 2.07 6.69 -3.01
N ARG A 115 2.04 5.54 -2.34
CA ARG A 115 2.74 5.34 -1.06
C ARG A 115 4.25 5.47 -1.18
N PHE A 116 4.84 5.23 -2.35
CA PHE A 116 6.27 5.38 -2.59
C PHE A 116 6.70 6.81 -2.94
N THR A 117 5.73 7.68 -3.23
CA THR A 117 6.00 9.03 -3.73
C THR A 117 5.70 10.11 -2.70
N LEU A 118 4.81 9.85 -1.74
CA LEU A 118 4.35 10.82 -0.73
C LEU A 118 5.35 10.98 0.42
N GLY A 119 5.49 12.22 0.93
CA GLY A 119 6.21 12.54 2.17
C GLY A 119 7.70 12.84 1.98
N THR A 120 8.10 13.14 0.75
CA THR A 120 9.51 13.45 0.40
C THR A 120 9.77 14.96 0.30
N GLY A 121 8.72 15.78 0.14
CA GLY A 121 8.83 17.22 -0.12
C GLY A 121 9.32 17.56 -1.53
N VAL A 122 9.49 16.53 -2.37
CA VAL A 122 9.99 16.60 -3.74
C VAL A 122 9.11 15.78 -4.68
N GLU A 123 7.83 15.69 -4.39
CA GLU A 123 6.85 14.80 -5.04
C GLU A 123 6.77 14.98 -6.58
N ASP A 124 7.12 16.16 -7.09
CA ASP A 124 7.10 16.50 -8.52
C ASP A 124 8.45 16.32 -9.25
N ILE A 125 9.47 15.75 -8.58
CA ILE A 125 10.80 15.50 -9.16
C ILE A 125 10.88 14.07 -9.72
N THR A 126 11.76 13.80 -10.68
CA THR A 126 11.89 12.55 -11.48
C THR A 126 11.29 11.28 -10.87
N PHE A 127 11.85 10.77 -9.76
CA PHE A 127 11.47 9.49 -9.17
C PHE A 127 10.09 9.48 -8.51
N PRO A 128 9.72 10.49 -7.69
CA PRO A 128 8.40 10.52 -7.06
C PRO A 128 7.24 10.99 -7.96
N VAL A 129 7.46 11.37 -9.23
CA VAL A 129 6.34 11.69 -10.13
C VAL A 129 5.46 10.46 -10.34
N THR A 130 4.21 10.55 -9.89
CA THR A 130 3.24 9.44 -9.98
C THR A 130 2.71 9.22 -11.39
N ALA A 131 2.31 10.29 -12.08
CA ALA A 131 1.66 10.20 -13.38
C ALA A 131 2.63 9.74 -14.48
N HIS A 132 2.23 8.70 -15.22
CA HIS A 132 3.07 8.08 -16.26
C HIS A 132 3.67 9.09 -17.26
N ASP A 133 2.82 9.93 -17.86
CA ASP A 133 3.23 10.85 -18.91
C ASP A 133 4.15 11.96 -18.38
N ARG A 134 3.93 12.41 -17.13
CA ARG A 134 4.84 13.37 -16.47
C ARG A 134 6.18 12.73 -16.15
N HIS A 135 6.19 11.52 -15.59
CA HIS A 135 7.42 10.78 -15.32
C HIS A 135 8.22 10.58 -16.61
N ARG A 136 7.55 10.22 -17.71
CA ARG A 136 8.17 10.10 -19.05
C ARG A 136 8.83 11.41 -19.50
N ALA A 137 8.14 12.54 -19.37
CA ALA A 137 8.66 13.85 -19.77
C ALA A 137 9.86 14.32 -18.92
N VAL A 138 9.87 14.01 -17.63
CA VAL A 138 11.01 14.32 -16.75
C VAL A 138 12.19 13.38 -17.05
N ARG A 139 11.93 12.07 -17.18
CA ARG A 139 12.96 11.08 -17.51
C ARG A 139 13.62 11.35 -18.86
N SER A 140 12.87 11.78 -19.88
CA SER A 140 13.45 12.06 -21.20
C SER A 140 14.52 13.15 -21.17
N ARG A 141 14.44 14.10 -20.21
CA ARG A 141 15.45 15.15 -20.02
C ARG A 141 16.76 14.60 -19.43
N LEU A 142 16.69 13.48 -18.71
CA LEU A 142 17.84 12.85 -18.06
C LEU A 142 18.54 11.81 -18.96
N ASN A 143 17.83 11.21 -19.91
CA ASN A 143 18.38 10.18 -20.80
C ASN A 143 19.74 10.52 -21.45
N PRO A 144 20.01 11.77 -21.91
CA PRO A 144 21.31 12.11 -22.52
C PRO A 144 22.51 11.94 -21.59
N PHE A 145 22.34 12.13 -20.28
CA PHE A 145 23.41 11.96 -19.29
C PHE A 145 23.82 10.50 -19.13
N PHE A 146 22.90 9.57 -19.41
CA PHE A 146 23.15 8.12 -19.37
C PHE A 146 23.50 7.53 -20.75
N SER A 147 23.80 8.36 -21.74
CA SER A 147 24.25 7.88 -23.05
C SER A 147 25.70 7.38 -22.98
N ARG A 148 26.06 6.44 -23.86
CA ARG A 148 27.44 5.93 -23.94
C ARG A 148 28.46 7.05 -24.12
N ALA A 149 28.16 8.04 -24.97
CA ALA A 149 29.03 9.18 -25.21
C ALA A 149 29.23 10.06 -23.95
N SER A 150 28.19 10.22 -23.12
CA SER A 150 28.30 10.94 -21.85
C SER A 150 29.09 10.14 -20.82
N MET A 151 28.89 8.82 -20.75
CA MET A 151 29.64 7.93 -19.85
C MET A 151 31.13 7.91 -20.18
N THR A 152 31.51 7.75 -21.46
CA THR A 152 32.91 7.77 -21.90
C THR A 152 33.60 9.10 -21.63
N ARG A 153 32.85 10.21 -21.59
CA ARG A 153 33.40 11.53 -21.22
C ARG A 153 33.70 11.66 -19.73
N LEU A 154 32.99 10.90 -18.89
CA LEU A 154 33.12 10.90 -17.44
C LEU A 154 34.17 9.88 -16.94
N GLU A 155 34.51 8.90 -17.77
CA GLU A 155 35.53 7.90 -17.48
C GLU A 155 36.93 8.54 -17.59
N PRO A 156 37.78 8.47 -16.55
CA PRO A 156 39.11 9.08 -16.51
C PRO A 156 40.15 8.37 -17.39
#